data_AF-A0A1V4VJ77-F1
#
_entry.id   AF-A0A1V4VJ77-F1
#
_cell.length_a   1.000
_cell.length_b   1.000
_cell.length_c   1.000
_cell.angle_alpha   90.00
_cell.angle_beta   90.00
_cell.angle_gamma   90.00
#
_symmetry.space_group_name_H-M   'P 1'
#
loop_
_entity.id
_entity.type
_entity.pdbx_description
1 polymer ?
#
loop_
_entity_poly.entity_id
_entity_poly.type
_entity_poly.pdbx_seq_one_letter_code
_entity_poly.pdbx_strand_id
1 'polypeptide(L)'
;MKLKTVVSGDMALAFLGEDIPAIGPRFSNKEAAVQVARQYLETISELSDEGRNTAFQIVLNRQADGLFSLVIDGAGQVVGKLNNLDELLVKRLRRGLNRKLFILTCFVDSVEGQECLVLTEGLGAVFYAPNTLMR
;
A
#
# COMPACT_ATOMS: atom_id res chain seq x y z
N MET A 1 -4.54 -12.31 -17.27
CA MET A 1 -3.88 -12.91 -16.08
C MET A 1 -4.75 -12.58 -14.87
N LYS A 2 -5.28 -13.58 -14.14
CA LYS A 2 -6.16 -13.31 -13.00
C LYS A 2 -5.30 -12.92 -11.80
N LEU A 3 -5.37 -11.65 -11.39
CA LEU A 3 -4.63 -11.17 -10.23
C LEU A 3 -5.15 -11.91 -8.98
N LYS A 4 -4.26 -12.58 -8.26
CA LYS A 4 -4.63 -13.22 -7.00
C LYS A 4 -4.59 -12.15 -5.89
N THR A 5 -5.76 -11.61 -5.59
CA THR A 5 -5.94 -10.62 -4.52
C THR A 5 -6.41 -11.29 -3.24
N VAL A 6 -5.81 -10.89 -2.13
CA VAL A 6 -6.19 -11.23 -0.77
C VAL A 6 -6.89 -10.02 -0.18
N VAL A 7 -8.03 -10.24 0.46
CA VAL A 7 -8.88 -9.20 1.02
C VAL A 7 -9.01 -9.40 2.52
N SER A 8 -9.01 -8.29 3.26
CA SER A 8 -9.45 -8.26 4.66
C SER A 8 -10.11 -6.92 4.97
N GLY A 9 -11.39 -6.94 5.32
CA GLY A 9 -12.18 -5.73 5.53
C GLY A 9 -12.06 -4.77 4.33
N ASP A 10 -11.67 -3.54 4.62
CA ASP A 10 -11.48 -2.47 3.64
C ASP A 10 -10.10 -2.49 2.97
N MET A 11 -9.28 -3.52 3.19
CA MET A 11 -7.91 -3.61 2.71
C MET A 11 -7.74 -4.77 1.73
N ALA A 12 -6.83 -4.58 0.77
CA ALA A 12 -6.46 -5.57 -0.20
C ALA A 12 -4.95 -5.64 -0.40
N LEU A 13 -4.50 -6.84 -0.71
CA LEU A 13 -3.11 -7.18 -1.00
C LEU A 13 -3.08 -8.07 -2.24
N ALA A 14 -2.30 -7.70 -3.24
CA ALA A 14 -2.02 -8.51 -4.40
C ALA A 14 -0.51 -8.67 -4.60
N PHE A 15 -0.12 -9.68 -5.39
CA PHE A 15 1.29 -9.91 -5.74
C PHE A 15 1.45 -9.71 -7.24
N LEU A 16 2.35 -8.80 -7.62
CA LEU A 16 2.58 -8.37 -8.99
C LEU A 16 3.93 -8.88 -9.52
N GLY A 17 3.94 -9.31 -10.78
CA GLY A 17 5.17 -9.77 -11.45
C GLY A 17 5.89 -10.85 -10.64
N GLU A 18 7.15 -10.59 -10.28
CA GLU A 18 8.01 -11.47 -9.47
C GLU A 18 7.73 -11.34 -7.96
N ASP A 19 6.46 -11.50 -7.57
CA ASP A 19 5.95 -11.47 -6.19
C ASP A 19 6.12 -10.13 -5.43
N ILE A 20 6.07 -8.99 -6.13
CA ILE A 20 6.07 -7.68 -5.49
C ILE A 20 4.70 -7.42 -4.83
N PRO A 21 4.61 -7.26 -3.50
CA PRO A 21 3.34 -7.01 -2.85
C PRO A 21 2.82 -5.60 -3.19
N ALA A 22 1.58 -5.50 -3.64
CA ALA A 22 0.81 -4.28 -3.79
C ALA A 22 -0.31 -4.26 -2.76
N ILE A 23 -0.32 -3.27 -1.89
CA ILE A 23 -1.26 -3.17 -0.76
C ILE A 23 -1.98 -1.82 -0.78
N GLY A 24 -3.24 -1.82 -0.35
CA GLY A 24 -4.03 -0.60 -0.37
C GLY A 24 -5.46 -0.76 0.16
N PRO A 25 -6.15 0.37 0.35
CA PRO A 25 -7.58 0.38 0.60
C PRO A 25 -8.37 -0.09 -0.61
N ARG A 26 -9.56 -0.61 -0.33
CA ARG A 26 -10.57 -1.02 -1.29
C ARG A 26 -11.66 0.03 -1.38
N PHE A 27 -12.19 0.20 -2.58
CA PHE A 27 -13.31 1.09 -2.83
C PHE A 27 -14.34 0.40 -3.72
N SER A 28 -15.61 0.68 -3.48
CA SER A 28 -16.71 0.35 -4.39
C SER A 28 -16.85 1.38 -5.52
N ASN A 29 -16.27 2.57 -5.35
CA ASN A 29 -16.30 3.66 -6.32
C ASN A 29 -14.90 3.91 -6.89
N LYS A 30 -14.77 3.85 -8.23
CA LYS A 30 -13.50 3.98 -8.93
C LYS A 30 -12.93 5.39 -8.84
N GLU A 31 -13.78 6.42 -8.93
CA GLU A 31 -13.36 7.81 -8.88
C GLU A 31 -12.70 8.15 -7.53
N ALA A 32 -13.29 7.68 -6.43
CA ALA A 32 -12.75 7.83 -5.07
C ALA A 32 -11.39 7.11 -4.92
N ALA A 33 -11.27 5.90 -5.46
CA ALA A 33 -10.02 5.15 -5.45
C ALA A 33 -8.91 5.87 -6.22
N VAL A 34 -9.23 6.40 -7.40
CA VAL A 34 -8.31 7.17 -8.23
C VAL A 34 -7.88 8.45 -7.52
N GLN A 35 -8.81 9.16 -6.89
CA GLN A 35 -8.52 10.38 -6.13
C GLN A 35 -7.55 10.11 -4.97
N VAL A 36 -7.79 9.06 -4.19
CA VAL A 36 -6.90 8.68 -3.08
C VAL A 36 -5.52 8.24 -3.61
N ALA A 37 -5.48 7.46 -4.68
CA ALA A 37 -4.20 7.04 -5.28
C ALA A 37 -3.39 8.23 -5.82
N ARG A 38 -4.06 9.22 -6.43
CA ARG A 38 -3.42 10.47 -6.87
C ARG A 38 -2.90 11.28 -5.70
N GLN A 39 -3.67 11.40 -4.62
CA GLN A 39 -3.24 12.10 -3.42
C GLN A 39 -1.94 11.51 -2.84
N TYR A 40 -1.79 10.18 -2.85
CA TYR A 40 -0.53 9.54 -2.45
C TYR A 40 0.64 10.01 -3.32
N LEU A 41 0.47 9.99 -4.65
CA LEU A 41 1.51 10.37 -5.60
C LEU A 41 1.87 11.86 -5.52
N GLU A 42 0.87 12.73 -5.37
CA GLU A 42 1.07 14.18 -5.20
C GLU A 42 1.86 14.47 -3.92
N THR A 43 1.45 13.89 -2.79
CA THR A 43 2.17 14.04 -1.51
C THR A 43 3.63 13.56 -1.62
N ILE A 44 3.86 12.44 -2.32
CA ILE A 44 5.23 11.92 -2.54
C ILE A 44 6.04 12.86 -3.43
N SER A 45 5.44 13.41 -4.49
CA SER A 45 6.10 14.36 -5.39
C SER A 45 6.54 15.60 -4.61
N GLU A 46 5.64 16.18 -3.82
CA GLU A 46 5.92 17.36 -2.98
C GLU A 46 7.09 17.10 -2.02
N LEU A 47 7.10 15.94 -1.36
CA LEU A 47 8.17 15.56 -0.43
C LEU A 47 9.52 15.25 -1.11
N SER A 48 9.50 14.98 -2.42
CA SER A 48 10.70 14.65 -3.21
C SER A 48 11.29 15.88 -3.89
N ASP A 49 10.47 16.86 -4.27
CA ASP A 49 10.88 18.08 -4.97
C ASP A 49 11.60 19.10 -4.06
N GLU A 50 11.51 18.98 -2.74
CA GLU A 50 12.20 19.86 -1.77
C GLU A 50 13.75 19.72 -1.75
N GLY A 51 14.36 18.99 -2.70
CA GLY A 51 15.82 18.80 -2.78
C GLY A 51 16.40 18.00 -1.60
N ARG A 52 15.54 17.45 -0.75
CA ARG A 52 15.90 16.58 0.36
C ARG A 52 15.85 15.14 -0.16
N ASN A 53 16.90 14.38 0.12
CA ASN A 53 16.88 12.93 -0.04
C ASN A 53 16.00 12.35 1.08
N THR A 54 14.69 12.62 1.01
CA THR A 54 13.72 12.35 2.07
C THR A 54 13.55 10.84 2.19
N ALA A 55 14.16 10.26 3.22
CA ALA A 55 13.96 8.85 3.53
C ALA A 55 12.52 8.66 4.04
N PHE A 56 11.74 7.83 3.36
CA PHE A 56 10.43 7.41 3.85
C PHE A 56 10.59 6.38 4.97
N GLN A 57 9.95 6.64 6.09
CA GLN A 57 9.80 5.67 7.18
C GLN A 57 8.51 4.88 6.98
N ILE A 58 8.61 3.56 7.09
CA ILE A 58 7.48 2.65 6.95
C ILE A 58 7.36 1.88 8.26
N VAL A 59 6.27 2.12 8.99
CA VAL A 59 6.10 1.60 10.35
C VAL A 59 4.82 0.77 10.42
N LEU A 60 4.95 -0.45 10.95
CA LEU A 60 3.80 -1.28 11.27
C LEU A 60 3.58 -1.27 12.79
N ASN A 61 2.43 -0.78 13.22
CA ASN A 61 2.06 -0.69 14.64
C ASN A 61 0.88 -1.60 14.95
N ARG A 62 0.90 -2.27 16.10
CA ARG A 62 -0.27 -2.98 16.63
C ARG A 62 -1.21 -1.99 17.33
N GLN A 63 -2.49 -2.06 17.02
CA GLN A 63 -3.57 -1.24 17.58
C GLN A 63 -4.15 -1.88 18.84
N ALA A 64 -4.93 -1.11 19.62
CA ALA A 64 -5.47 -1.54 20.91
C ALA A 64 -6.44 -2.72 20.80
N ASP A 65 -7.12 -2.85 19.66
CA ASP A 65 -8.04 -3.94 19.31
C ASP A 65 -7.33 -5.21 18.79
N GLY A 66 -5.99 -5.17 18.68
CA GLY A 66 -5.17 -6.27 18.19
C GLY A 66 -4.96 -6.30 16.68
N LEU A 67 -5.58 -5.39 15.91
CA LEU A 67 -5.29 -5.19 14.49
C LEU A 67 -3.99 -4.39 14.31
N PHE A 68 -3.57 -4.19 13.07
CA PHE A 68 -2.34 -3.46 12.73
C PHE A 68 -2.63 -2.24 11.87
N SER A 69 -1.80 -1.21 12.01
CA SER A 69 -1.75 -0.08 11.07
C SER A 69 -0.39 -0.04 10.39
N LEU A 70 -0.38 0.19 9.07
CA LEU A 70 0.82 0.52 8.28
C LEU A 70 0.83 2.03 8.04
N VAL A 71 1.88 2.71 8.50
CA VAL A 71 2.08 4.14 8.31
C VAL A 71 3.31 4.36 7.43
N ILE A 72 3.17 5.20 6.42
CA ILE A 72 4.24 5.66 5.55
C ILE A 72 4.40 7.15 5.78
N ASP A 73 5.55 7.56 6.29
CA ASP A 73 5.89 8.93 6.66
C ASP A 73 7.11 9.39 5.88
N GLY A 74 7.12 10.63 5.39
CA GLY A 74 8.28 11.30 4.81
C GLY A 74 8.43 12.69 5.40
N ALA A 75 9.61 13.00 5.94
CA ALA A 75 9.90 14.29 6.57
C ALA A 75 8.88 14.73 7.66
N GLY A 76 8.28 13.79 8.39
CA GLY A 76 7.28 14.07 9.43
C GLY A 76 5.86 14.29 8.90
N GLN A 77 5.63 14.06 7.60
CA GLN A 77 4.32 14.07 6.98
C GLN A 77 3.88 12.66 6.63
N VAL A 78 2.65 12.30 7.02
CA VAL A 78 2.04 11.01 6.69
C VAL A 78 1.58 11.02 5.25
N VAL A 79 2.22 10.21 4.41
CA VAL A 79 1.83 9.97 3.01
C VAL A 79 0.65 9.03 2.92
N GLY A 80 0.67 7.96 3.73
CA GLY A 80 -0.32 6.91 3.68
C GLY A 80 -0.45 6.23 5.02
N LYS A 81 -1.70 5.97 5.42
CA LYS A 81 -2.01 5.21 6.63
C LYS A 81 -3.09 4.19 6.33
N LEU A 82 -2.70 2.92 6.35
CA LEU A 82 -3.63 1.80 6.25
C LEU A 82 -3.94 1.31 7.66
N ASN A 83 -5.21 1.34 8.06
CA ASN A 83 -5.65 0.88 9.38
C ASN A 83 -6.31 -0.50 9.27
N ASN A 84 -6.52 -1.13 10.43
CA ASN A 84 -7.35 -2.32 10.57
C ASN A 84 -6.84 -3.52 9.74
N LEU A 85 -5.52 -3.63 9.57
CA LEU A 85 -4.88 -4.76 8.90
C LEU A 85 -4.90 -5.96 9.85
N ASP A 86 -5.49 -7.07 9.42
CA ASP A 86 -5.40 -8.30 10.21
C ASP A 86 -3.99 -8.91 10.18
N GLU A 87 -3.70 -9.77 11.17
CA GLU A 87 -2.39 -10.41 11.33
C GLU A 87 -1.98 -11.26 10.12
N LEU A 88 -2.93 -11.90 9.45
CA LEU A 88 -2.68 -12.75 8.29
C LEU A 88 -2.31 -11.92 7.05
N LEU A 89 -2.96 -10.77 6.85
CA LEU A 89 -2.64 -9.82 5.78
C LEU A 89 -1.24 -9.22 6.00
N VAL A 90 -0.91 -8.87 7.25
CA VAL A 90 0.44 -8.46 7.65
C VAL A 90 1.47 -9.55 7.35
N LYS A 91 1.23 -10.79 7.77
CA LYS A 91 2.15 -11.92 7.50
C LYS A 91 2.38 -12.13 6.01
N ARG A 92 1.33 -11.99 5.19
CA ARG A 92 1.43 -12.09 3.73
C ARG A 92 2.24 -10.94 3.13
N LEU A 93 1.99 -9.70 3.56
CA LEU A 93 2.78 -8.54 3.15
C LEU A 93 4.26 -8.76 3.49
N ARG A 94 4.58 -9.14 4.73
CA ARG A 94 5.96 -9.42 5.18
C ARG A 94 6.65 -10.50 4.35
N ARG A 95 5.93 -11.57 4.01
CA ARG A 95 6.45 -12.62 3.12
C ARG A 95 6.76 -12.09 1.71
N GLY A 96 5.99 -11.14 1.20
CA GLY A 96 6.23 -10.50 -0.10
C GLY A 96 7.44 -9.57 -0.11
N LEU A 97 7.80 -9.02 1.03
CA LEU A 97 8.91 -8.07 1.17
C LEU A 97 10.30 -8.70 1.06
N ASN A 98 10.46 -9.92 0.53
CA ASN A 98 11.77 -10.56 0.33
C ASN A 98 12.74 -9.71 -0.52
N ARG A 99 12.20 -8.88 -1.41
CA ARG A 99 12.96 -7.92 -2.23
C ARG A 99 13.05 -6.52 -1.61
N LYS A 100 12.56 -6.36 -0.38
CA LYS A 100 12.43 -5.10 0.36
C LYS A 100 11.63 -4.05 -0.41
N LEU A 101 10.70 -4.47 -1.27
CA LEU A 101 9.89 -3.59 -2.12
C LEU A 101 8.41 -3.91 -1.92
N PHE A 102 7.58 -2.87 -1.89
CA PHE A 102 6.13 -3.02 -2.01
C PHE A 102 5.55 -1.80 -2.74
N ILE A 103 4.29 -1.92 -3.15
CA ILE A 103 3.55 -0.88 -3.83
C ILE A 103 2.40 -0.45 -2.94
N LEU A 104 2.30 0.86 -2.67
CA LEU A 104 1.09 1.48 -2.13
C LEU A 104 0.18 1.86 -3.30
N THR A 105 -1.03 1.34 -3.33
CA THR A 105 -2.02 1.64 -4.38
C THR A 105 -3.44 1.59 -3.79
N CYS A 106 -4.47 1.60 -4.63
CA CYS A 106 -5.85 1.35 -4.22
C CYS A 106 -6.44 0.21 -5.06
N PHE A 107 -7.49 -0.41 -4.54
CA PHE A 107 -8.24 -1.47 -5.20
C PHE A 107 -9.69 -1.06 -5.42
N VAL A 108 -10.27 -1.49 -6.53
CA VAL A 108 -11.66 -1.22 -6.88
C VAL A 108 -12.41 -2.54 -6.99
N ASP A 109 -13.55 -2.62 -6.33
CA ASP A 109 -14.47 -3.75 -6.47
C ASP A 109 -15.14 -3.69 -7.86
N SER A 110 -14.99 -4.76 -8.64
CA SER A 110 -15.61 -4.90 -9.95
C SER A 110 -16.34 -6.24 -10.09
N VAL A 111 -17.12 -6.38 -11.17
CA VAL A 111 -17.94 -7.58 -11.41
C VAL A 111 -17.06 -8.83 -11.60
N GLU A 112 -15.83 -8.66 -12.09
CA GLU A 112 -14.88 -9.75 -12.36
C GLU A 112 -13.94 -10.04 -11.19
N GLY A 113 -13.98 -9.24 -10.13
CA GLY A 113 -13.15 -9.38 -8.94
C GLY A 113 -12.65 -8.05 -8.41
N GLN A 114 -11.39 -8.02 -7.95
CA GLN A 114 -10.75 -6.76 -7.54
C GLN A 114 -9.78 -6.28 -8.60
N GLU A 115 -9.95 -5.03 -9.00
CA GLU A 115 -9.02 -4.30 -9.85
C GLU A 115 -7.98 -3.58 -9.00
N CYS A 116 -6.73 -3.62 -9.42
CA CYS A 116 -5.60 -2.98 -8.74
C CYS A 116 -5.18 -1.77 -9.57
N LEU A 117 -5.25 -0.55 -9.01
CA LEU A 117 -5.07 0.66 -9.81
C LEU A 117 -3.68 0.82 -10.40
N VAL A 118 -2.65 0.23 -9.79
CA VAL A 118 -1.31 0.22 -10.40
C VAL A 118 -1.27 -0.58 -11.71
N LEU A 119 -2.14 -1.58 -11.89
CA LEU A 119 -2.22 -2.36 -13.12
C LEU A 119 -3.15 -1.73 -14.16
N THR A 120 -4.29 -1.18 -13.71
CA THR A 120 -5.32 -0.67 -14.62
C THR A 120 -5.10 0.79 -15.03
N GLU A 121 -4.62 1.60 -14.10
CA GLU A 121 -4.46 3.06 -14.29
C GLU A 121 -2.99 3.52 -14.18
N GLY A 122 -2.06 2.61 -13.85
CA GLY A 122 -0.68 2.97 -13.55
C GLY A 122 -0.50 3.75 -12.25
N LEU A 123 -1.51 3.76 -11.36
CA LEU A 123 -1.50 4.53 -10.12
C LEU A 123 -1.02 3.68 -8.94
N GLY A 124 0.25 3.84 -8.58
CA GLY A 124 0.82 3.25 -7.37
C GLY A 124 2.23 3.78 -7.09
N ALA A 125 2.57 3.88 -5.81
CA ALA A 125 3.87 4.32 -5.35
C ALA A 125 4.73 3.12 -4.92
N VAL A 126 5.93 3.01 -5.46
CA VAL A 126 6.88 1.93 -5.13
C VAL A 126 7.74 2.38 -3.96
N PHE A 127 7.74 1.61 -2.88
CA PHE A 127 8.54 1.88 -1.69
C PHE A 127 9.58 0.81 -1.47
N TYR A 128 10.81 1.25 -1.18
CA TYR A 128 11.87 0.40 -0.63
C TYR A 128 11.80 0.41 0.90
N ALA A 129 11.57 -0.75 1.49
CA ALA A 129 11.40 -0.98 2.92
C ALA A 129 12.55 -1.85 3.49
N PRO A 130 13.77 -1.30 3.64
CA PRO A 130 14.88 -2.05 4.19
C PRO A 130 14.68 -2.27 5.69
N ASN A 131 14.47 -3.52 6.10
CA ASN A 131 14.43 -4.00 7.50
C ASN A 131 13.26 -3.52 8.39
N THR A 132 12.52 -2.46 8.03
CA THR A 132 11.48 -1.83 8.88
C THR A 132 10.21 -2.65 9.06
N LEU A 133 9.92 -3.57 8.14
CA LEU A 133 8.72 -4.43 8.17
C LEU A 133 9.02 -5.90 8.47
N MET A 134 10.30 -6.28 8.63
CA MET A 134 10.73 -7.68 8.75
C MET A 134 10.82 -8.21 10.19
N ARG A 135 10.54 -7.37 11.20
CA ARG A 135 10.48 -7.79 12.62
C ARG A 135 9.03 -8.03 13.05
#